data_AF-A0A2V8SB84-F1
#
_entry.id   AF-A0A2V8SB84-F1
#
_cell.length_a   1.000
_cell.length_b   1.000
_cell.length_c   1.000
_cell.angle_alpha   90.00
_cell.angle_beta   90.00
_cell.angle_gamma   90.00
#
_symmetry.space_group_name_H-M   'P 1'
#
loop_
_entity.id
_entity.type
_entity.pdbx_description
1 polymer ?
#
loop_
_entity_poly.entity_id
_entity_poly.type
_entity_poly.pdbx_seq_one_letter_code
_entity_poly.pdbx_strand_id
1 'polypeptide(L)'
;MDTNVNLAAPVGVLGLLGTGLLLLGAALVILFLLLRGRRAAAGNIFVGAVGLIVAYLFVLLIFSLASAEKVLARGAEKHFCEVDCHLAYSISDVRQTKTLGSPAHEVAAQGMFYVITVKTRFDEQTIAPWRGNGPLTPNSRVVRVYDAQGRAYDPSTAGTRALELTEGTGMPFTTPLRPGESYTTELVFDLPTDIREPRLLIHEGDPVTHLIIGHENSLLHKRTSFQLTAPASEAARAND
;
A
#
# COMPACT_ATOMS: atom_id res chain seq x y z
N MET A 1 20.53 -0.73 13.19
CA MET A 1 19.95 0.39 13.96
C MET A 1 18.97 1.08 13.04
N ASP A 2 17.80 0.48 12.89
CA ASP A 2 16.72 0.98 12.03
C ASP A 2 16.02 2.12 12.77
N THR A 3 16.48 3.34 12.48
CA THR A 3 15.88 4.54 13.04
C THR A 3 14.45 4.67 12.54
N ASN A 4 13.50 4.36 13.43
CA ASN A 4 12.13 4.86 13.52
C ASN A 4 11.66 5.73 12.35
N VAL A 5 11.30 5.08 11.24
CA VAL A 5 10.44 5.68 10.21
C VAL A 5 9.01 5.92 10.75
N ASN A 6 8.71 5.37 11.94
CA ASN A 6 7.43 5.45 12.64
C ASN A 6 7.04 6.85 13.13
N LEU A 7 7.96 7.81 13.22
CA LEU A 7 7.59 9.19 13.57
C LEU A 7 7.02 9.96 12.36
N ALA A 8 7.38 9.58 11.13
CA ALA A 8 7.00 10.32 9.93
C ALA A 8 5.49 10.24 9.64
N ALA A 9 4.88 9.06 9.79
CA ALA A 9 3.46 8.86 9.47
C ALA A 9 2.51 9.64 10.40
N PRO A 10 2.64 9.59 11.75
CA PRO A 10 1.82 10.41 12.64
C PRO A 10 2.02 11.90 12.42
N VAL A 11 3.27 12.35 12.18
CA VAL A 11 3.57 13.76 11.89
C VAL A 11 2.94 14.19 10.57
N GLY A 12 2.98 13.35 9.53
CA GLY A 12 2.34 13.62 8.24
C GLY A 12 0.83 13.76 8.38
N VAL A 13 0.17 12.88 9.13
CA VAL A 13 -1.27 12.94 9.42
C VAL A 13 -1.62 14.19 10.22
N LEU A 14 -0.88 14.50 11.30
CA LEU A 14 -1.10 15.71 12.09
C LEU A 14 -0.88 16.98 11.25
N GLY A 15 0.12 16.98 10.36
CA GLY A 15 0.36 18.06 9.41
C GLY A 15 -0.82 18.26 8.46
N LEU A 16 -1.38 17.17 7.92
CA LEU A 16 -2.56 17.22 7.05
C LEU A 16 -3.78 17.77 7.80
N LEU A 17 -4.10 17.22 8.98
CA LEU A 17 -5.24 17.61 9.80
C LEU A 17 -5.12 19.06 10.28
N GLY A 18 -3.93 19.46 10.74
CA GLY A 18 -3.65 20.83 11.16
C GLY A 18 -3.80 21.83 10.01
N THR A 19 -3.28 21.49 8.83
CA THR A 19 -3.45 22.32 7.62
C THR A 19 -4.92 22.42 7.23
N GLY A 20 -5.66 21.30 7.24
CA GLY A 20 -7.09 21.28 6.96
C GLY A 20 -7.91 22.15 7.93
N LEU A 21 -7.60 22.10 9.22
CA LEU A 21 -8.25 22.92 10.24
C LEU A 21 -7.99 24.42 10.03
N LEU A 22 -6.74 24.79 9.72
CA LEU A 22 -6.38 26.19 9.42
C LEU A 22 -7.09 26.70 8.16
N LEU A 23 -7.19 25.87 7.12
CA LEU A 23 -7.90 26.21 5.89
C LEU A 23 -9.41 26.36 6.12
N LEU A 24 -10.01 25.48 6.93
CA LEU A 24 -11.41 25.60 7.32
C LEU A 24 -11.66 26.91 8.09
N GLY A 25 -10.81 27.22 9.07
CA GLY A 25 -10.87 28.48 9.81
C GLY A 25 -10.72 29.70 8.89
N ALA A 26 -9.75 29.67 7.98
CA ALA A 26 -9.55 30.72 6.98
C ALA A 26 -10.78 30.89 6.08
N ALA A 27 -11.40 29.81 5.61
CA ALA A 27 -12.60 29.85 4.78
C ALA A 27 -13.78 30.50 5.51
N LEU A 28 -14.00 30.15 6.79
CA LEU A 28 -15.05 30.77 7.62
C LEU A 28 -14.81 32.26 7.83
N VAL A 29 -13.56 32.67 8.08
CA VAL A 29 -13.20 34.08 8.23
C VAL A 29 -13.36 34.84 6.91
N ILE A 30 -12.93 34.26 5.78
CA ILE A 30 -13.13 34.83 4.44
C ILE A 30 -14.62 35.05 4.19
N LEU A 31 -15.46 34.04 4.43
CA LEU A 31 -16.90 34.14 4.27
C LEU A 31 -17.49 35.26 5.13
N PHE A 32 -17.12 35.31 6.42
CA PHE A 32 -17.56 36.37 7.33
C PHE A 32 -17.14 37.77 6.86
N LEU A 33 -15.90 37.93 6.39
CA LEU A 33 -15.39 39.21 5.88
C LEU A 33 -16.08 39.64 4.58
N LEU A 34 -16.38 38.69 3.68
CA LEU A 34 -17.15 38.95 2.46
C LEU A 34 -18.58 39.40 2.79
N LEU A 35 -19.24 38.75 3.75
CA LEU A 35 -20.56 39.16 4.24
C LEU A 35 -20.56 40.57 4.85
N ARG A 36 -19.44 40.99 5.46
CA ARG A 36 -19.25 42.37 5.96
C ARG A 36 -18.73 43.36 4.91
N GLY A 37 -18.64 42.97 3.64
CA GLY A 37 -18.16 43.82 2.55
C GLY A 37 -16.65 44.12 2.58
N ARG A 38 -15.88 43.48 3.45
CA ARG A 38 -14.43 43.70 3.63
C ARG A 38 -13.59 42.88 2.65
N ARG A 39 -13.78 43.12 1.35
CA ARG A 39 -13.17 42.34 0.25
C ARG A 39 -11.64 42.34 0.27
N ALA A 40 -11.00 43.46 0.58
CA ALA A 40 -9.54 43.55 0.63
C ALA A 40 -8.95 42.66 1.75
N ALA A 41 -9.57 42.66 2.94
CA ALA A 41 -9.15 41.80 4.04
C ALA A 41 -9.38 40.31 3.73
N ALA A 42 -10.50 39.98 3.10
CA ALA A 42 -10.77 38.62 2.62
C ALA A 42 -9.72 38.17 1.59
N GLY A 43 -9.30 39.05 0.68
CA GLY A 43 -8.24 38.79 -0.29
C GLY A 43 -6.90 38.46 0.37
N ASN A 44 -6.50 39.21 1.40
CA ASN A 44 -5.25 38.95 2.13
C ASN A 44 -5.26 37.57 2.81
N ILE A 45 -6.38 37.19 3.44
CA ILE A 45 -6.51 35.87 4.07
C ILE A 45 -6.50 34.77 3.02
N PHE A 46 -7.17 34.98 1.88
CA PHE A 46 -7.14 34.03 0.77
C PHE A 46 -5.72 33.80 0.25
N VAL A 47 -4.93 34.85 0.04
CA VAL A 47 -3.51 34.73 -0.36
C VAL A 47 -2.71 33.96 0.69
N GLY A 48 -2.94 34.21 1.99
CA GLY A 48 -2.32 33.44 3.07
C GLY A 48 -2.69 31.96 3.03
N ALA A 49 -3.97 31.63 2.81
CA ALA A 49 -4.44 30.26 2.69
C ALA A 49 -3.83 29.52 1.49
N VAL A 50 -3.73 30.20 0.33
CA VAL A 50 -3.03 29.67 -0.84
C VAL A 50 -1.54 29.44 -0.54
N GLY A 51 -0.89 30.39 0.14
CA GLY A 51 0.50 30.26 0.57
C GLY A 51 0.72 29.04 1.47
N LEU A 52 -0.20 28.78 2.40
CA LEU A 52 -0.17 27.59 3.27
C LEU A 52 -0.28 26.29 2.46
N ILE A 53 -1.20 26.22 1.49
CA ILE A 53 -1.34 25.05 0.60
C ILE A 53 -0.04 24.82 -0.18
N VAL A 54 0.52 25.88 -0.78
CA VAL A 54 1.78 25.78 -1.54
C VAL A 54 2.92 25.30 -0.65
N ALA A 55 3.03 25.84 0.57
CA ALA A 55 4.05 25.40 1.53
C ALA A 55 3.87 23.92 1.90
N TYR A 56 2.64 23.47 2.15
CA TYR A 56 2.35 22.06 2.44
C TYR A 56 2.75 21.14 1.29
N LEU A 57 2.32 21.46 0.06
CA LEU A 57 2.65 20.69 -1.13
C LEU A 57 4.15 20.67 -1.41
N PHE A 58 4.85 21.77 -1.13
CA PHE A 58 6.31 21.85 -1.25
C PHE A 58 7.01 20.90 -0.28
N VAL A 59 6.60 20.86 0.99
CA VAL A 59 7.13 19.92 1.98
C VAL A 59 6.83 18.48 1.57
N LEU A 60 5.58 18.19 1.15
CA LEU A 60 5.19 16.87 0.65
C LEU A 60 6.11 16.42 -0.48
N LEU A 61 6.37 17.30 -1.45
CA LEU A 61 7.24 17.01 -2.58
C LEU A 61 8.69 16.73 -2.17
N ILE A 62 9.25 17.50 -1.23
CA ILE A 62 10.60 17.28 -0.72
C ILE A 62 10.72 15.86 -0.12
N PHE A 63 9.78 15.46 0.73
CA PHE A 63 9.79 14.13 1.33
C PHE A 63 9.63 13.02 0.28
N SER A 64 8.72 13.21 -0.68
CA SER A 64 8.56 12.28 -1.80
C SER A 64 9.85 12.10 -2.60
N LEU A 65 10.56 13.19 -2.93
CA LEU A 65 11.79 13.12 -3.72
C LEU A 65 12.98 12.56 -2.93
N ALA A 66 13.01 12.79 -1.61
CA ALA A 66 14.05 12.27 -0.72
C ALA A 66 13.86 10.77 -0.35
N SER A 67 12.69 10.19 -0.68
CA SER A 67 12.40 8.79 -0.37
C SER A 67 13.21 7.81 -1.23
N ALA A 68 13.42 6.59 -0.71
CA ALA A 68 14.18 5.54 -1.37
C ALA A 68 13.28 4.39 -1.83
N GLU A 69 13.56 3.85 -3.02
CA GLU A 69 12.92 2.62 -3.49
C GLU A 69 13.51 1.42 -2.75
N LYS A 70 12.66 0.47 -2.37
CA LYS A 70 13.08 -0.78 -1.74
C LYS A 70 12.44 -1.96 -2.44
N VAL A 71 13.25 -2.96 -2.76
CA VAL A 71 12.78 -4.24 -3.28
C VAL A 71 13.06 -5.30 -2.22
N LEU A 72 12.00 -5.86 -1.68
CA LEU A 72 12.03 -6.88 -0.65
C LEU A 72 12.13 -8.26 -1.30
N ALA A 73 13.02 -9.10 -0.78
CA ALA A 73 13.07 -10.51 -1.16
C ALA A 73 11.80 -11.24 -0.71
N ARG A 74 11.56 -12.45 -1.25
CA ARG A 74 10.52 -13.34 -0.71
C ARG A 74 10.80 -13.63 0.77
N GLY A 75 9.75 -13.73 1.57
CA GLY A 75 9.83 -13.88 3.02
C GLY A 75 10.17 -12.61 3.82
N ALA A 76 10.72 -11.56 3.19
CA ALA A 76 10.93 -10.29 3.87
C ALA A 76 9.59 -9.59 4.14
N GLU A 77 9.50 -8.86 5.27
CA GLU A 77 8.27 -8.23 5.71
C GLU A 77 8.22 -6.74 5.32
N LYS A 78 7.08 -6.31 4.76
CA LYS A 78 6.68 -4.91 4.63
C LYS A 78 5.67 -4.58 5.71
N HIS A 79 5.98 -3.60 6.56
CA HIS A 79 5.11 -3.16 7.63
C HIS A 79 4.22 -2.00 7.17
N PHE A 80 2.94 -2.04 7.57
CA PHE A 80 1.98 -0.96 7.40
C PHE A 80 1.48 -0.53 8.77
N CYS A 81 1.53 0.78 9.02
CA CYS A 81 1.05 1.35 10.26
C CYS A 81 -0.46 1.59 10.16
N GLU A 82 -1.25 0.74 10.81
CA GLU A 82 -2.62 1.10 11.15
C GLU A 82 -2.62 2.06 12.34
N VAL A 83 -3.80 2.56 12.75
CA VAL A 83 -3.96 3.57 13.82
C VAL A 83 -3.14 3.25 15.09
N ASP A 84 -2.95 1.98 15.44
CA ASP A 84 -2.18 1.56 16.63
C ASP A 84 -1.31 0.28 16.44
N CYS A 85 -1.14 -0.26 15.21
CA CYS A 85 -0.51 -1.59 15.02
C CYS A 85 0.20 -1.76 13.66
N HIS A 86 1.31 -2.49 13.63
CA HIS A 86 2.05 -2.77 12.40
C HIS A 86 1.62 -4.13 11.83
N LEU A 87 0.83 -4.10 10.77
CA LEU A 87 0.57 -5.30 9.98
C LEU A 87 1.77 -5.55 9.06
N ALA A 88 2.30 -6.76 9.09
CA ALA A 88 3.39 -7.19 8.25
C ALA A 88 2.85 -8.04 7.08
N TYR A 89 3.30 -7.74 5.87
CA TYR A 89 3.03 -8.53 4.68
C TYR A 89 4.33 -9.12 4.16
N SER A 90 4.30 -10.38 3.76
CA SER A 90 5.43 -11.04 3.09
C SER A 90 4.94 -12.00 2.03
N ILE A 91 5.77 -12.28 1.03
CA ILE A 91 5.49 -13.32 0.04
C ILE A 91 6.02 -14.64 0.58
N SER A 92 5.13 -15.61 0.83
CA SER A 92 5.50 -16.94 1.29
C SER A 92 5.72 -17.92 0.13
N ASP A 93 4.98 -17.77 -0.96
CA ASP A 93 5.13 -18.62 -2.15
C ASP A 93 4.76 -17.88 -3.44
N VAL A 94 5.33 -18.33 -4.56
CA VAL A 94 4.95 -17.90 -5.91
C VAL A 94 4.99 -19.11 -6.84
N ARG A 95 3.81 -19.57 -7.25
CA ARG A 95 3.61 -20.65 -8.21
C ARG A 95 3.33 -20.10 -9.60
N GLN A 96 3.99 -20.64 -10.60
CA GLN A 96 3.76 -20.30 -12.01
C GLN A 96 3.09 -21.45 -12.74
N THR A 97 2.03 -21.18 -13.49
CA THR A 97 1.32 -22.20 -14.28
C THR A 97 0.73 -21.62 -15.56
N LYS A 98 0.56 -22.46 -16.59
CA LYS A 98 -0.12 -22.10 -17.83
C LYS A 98 -1.64 -22.20 -17.72
N THR A 99 -2.14 -23.04 -16.81
CA THR A 99 -3.57 -23.27 -16.63
C THR A 99 -3.93 -23.30 -15.14
N LEU A 100 -5.15 -22.88 -14.84
CA LEU A 100 -5.76 -22.90 -13.51
C LEU A 100 -7.19 -23.43 -13.62
N GLY A 101 -7.69 -24.08 -12.57
CA GLY A 101 -9.03 -24.66 -12.55
C GLY A 101 -9.00 -26.19 -12.51
N SER A 102 -10.18 -26.77 -12.33
CA SER A 102 -10.40 -28.21 -12.52
C SER A 102 -10.54 -28.55 -14.02
N PRO A 103 -10.36 -29.81 -14.45
CA PRO A 103 -10.46 -30.18 -15.87
C PRO A 103 -11.77 -29.77 -16.56
N ALA A 104 -12.88 -29.59 -15.81
CA ALA A 104 -14.16 -29.14 -16.33
C ALA A 104 -14.27 -27.60 -16.48
N HIS A 105 -13.42 -26.85 -15.77
CA HIS A 105 -13.43 -25.38 -15.69
C HIS A 105 -12.02 -24.79 -15.84
N GLU A 106 -11.18 -25.44 -16.65
CA GLU A 106 -9.80 -25.02 -16.86
C GLU A 106 -9.76 -23.70 -17.65
N VAL A 107 -8.95 -22.77 -17.16
CA VAL A 107 -8.66 -21.49 -17.79
C VAL A 107 -7.19 -21.48 -18.13
N ALA A 108 -6.86 -21.15 -19.38
CA ALA A 108 -5.50 -20.94 -19.83
C ALA A 108 -5.09 -19.46 -19.69
N ALA A 109 -3.86 -19.23 -19.24
CA ALA A 109 -3.25 -17.91 -19.20
C ALA A 109 -2.95 -17.42 -20.62
N GLN A 110 -3.09 -16.12 -20.85
CA GLN A 110 -2.61 -15.47 -22.08
C GLN A 110 -1.08 -15.48 -22.12
N GLY A 111 -0.44 -15.29 -20.96
CA GLY A 111 0.99 -15.48 -20.78
C GLY A 111 1.26 -16.61 -19.80
N MET A 112 1.42 -16.29 -18.53
CA MET A 112 1.64 -17.21 -17.43
C MET A 112 0.84 -16.72 -16.23
N PHE A 113 0.11 -17.63 -15.57
CA PHE A 113 -0.44 -17.32 -14.27
C PHE A 113 0.67 -17.32 -13.23
N TYR A 114 0.72 -16.24 -12.46
CA TYR A 114 1.50 -16.13 -11.23
C TYR A 114 0.49 -16.17 -10.08
N VAL A 115 0.48 -17.28 -9.36
CA VAL A 115 -0.27 -17.45 -8.12
C VAL A 115 0.67 -17.10 -6.98
N ILE A 116 0.42 -15.97 -6.33
CA ILE A 116 1.28 -15.40 -5.30
C ILE A 116 0.57 -15.58 -3.96
N THR A 117 1.20 -16.30 -3.04
CA THR A 117 0.71 -16.45 -1.67
C THR A 117 1.35 -15.37 -0.81
N VAL A 118 0.52 -14.45 -0.32
CA VAL A 118 0.91 -13.36 0.57
C VAL A 118 0.50 -13.71 1.99
N LYS A 119 1.45 -13.74 2.91
CA LYS A 119 1.19 -13.87 4.34
C LYS A 119 0.95 -12.49 4.94
N THR A 120 -0.17 -12.32 5.63
CA THR A 120 -0.46 -11.16 6.47
C THR A 120 -0.31 -11.58 7.92
N ARG A 121 0.54 -10.88 8.68
CA ARG A 121 0.81 -11.15 10.10
C ARG A 121 0.57 -9.90 10.93
N PHE A 122 -0.02 -10.10 12.11
CA PHE A 122 -0.06 -9.08 13.13
C PHE A 122 1.27 -9.04 13.90
N ASP A 123 1.99 -7.92 13.87
CA ASP A 123 3.23 -7.79 14.64
C ASP A 123 3.02 -7.38 16.11
N GLU A 124 3.04 -8.38 17.00
CA GLU A 124 2.83 -8.20 18.44
C GLU A 124 3.91 -7.35 19.13
N GLN A 125 5.10 -7.23 18.54
CA GLN A 125 6.21 -6.45 19.14
C GLN A 125 5.95 -4.94 19.08
N THR A 126 4.97 -4.53 18.30
CA THR A 126 4.71 -3.12 18.02
C THR A 126 3.38 -2.62 18.59
N ILE A 127 2.71 -3.46 19.39
CA ILE A 127 1.45 -3.07 20.03
C ILE A 127 1.68 -2.10 21.16
N ALA A 128 0.84 -1.09 21.24
CA ALA A 128 0.76 -0.26 22.42
C ALA A 128 0.30 -1.11 23.63
N PRO A 129 0.89 -0.93 24.84
CA PRO A 129 0.54 -1.72 26.03
C PRO A 129 -0.95 -1.67 26.41
N TRP A 130 -1.66 -0.60 26.03
CA TRP A 130 -3.07 -0.38 26.36
C TRP A 130 -4.06 -0.95 25.33
N ARG A 131 -3.59 -1.47 24.18
CA ARG A 131 -4.45 -1.89 23.05
C ARG A 131 -5.19 -3.22 23.30
N GLY A 132 -4.64 -4.09 24.14
CA GLY A 132 -5.22 -5.40 24.45
C GLY A 132 -5.27 -6.38 23.27
N ASN A 133 -6.05 -7.46 23.39
CA ASN A 133 -6.10 -8.57 22.44
C ASN A 133 -7.24 -8.46 21.39
N GLY A 134 -7.78 -7.26 21.13
CA GLY A 134 -8.87 -7.08 20.16
C GLY A 134 -8.45 -7.45 18.72
N PRO A 135 -9.36 -7.85 17.83
CA PRO A 135 -9.04 -8.01 16.42
C PRO A 135 -8.82 -6.63 15.76
N LEU A 136 -7.94 -6.58 14.76
CA LEU A 136 -7.73 -5.46 13.86
C LEU A 136 -8.15 -5.85 12.46
N THR A 137 -9.05 -5.08 11.87
CA THR A 137 -9.39 -5.19 10.45
C THR A 137 -8.40 -4.34 9.67
N PRO A 138 -7.60 -4.92 8.76
CA PRO A 138 -6.69 -4.14 7.93
C PRO A 138 -7.45 -3.14 7.05
N ASN A 139 -6.85 -1.96 6.83
CA ASN A 139 -7.35 -1.02 5.83
C ASN A 139 -7.27 -1.63 4.42
N SER A 140 -8.02 -1.03 3.48
CA SER A 140 -8.05 -1.50 2.09
C SER A 140 -6.65 -1.57 1.47
N ARG A 141 -6.36 -2.66 0.75
CA ARG A 141 -5.09 -2.89 0.05
C ARG A 141 -5.33 -2.95 -1.45
N VAL A 142 -4.47 -2.26 -2.19
CA VAL A 142 -4.39 -2.34 -3.64
C VAL A 142 -3.11 -3.09 -3.99
N VAL A 143 -3.26 -4.11 -4.84
CA VAL A 143 -2.17 -4.97 -5.27
C VAL A 143 -1.99 -4.89 -6.78
N ARG A 144 -0.75 -4.70 -7.22
CA ARG A 144 -0.37 -4.65 -8.63
C ARG A 144 1.00 -5.24 -8.85
N VAL A 145 1.20 -5.90 -9.98
CA VAL A 145 2.54 -6.29 -10.41
C VAL A 145 3.09 -5.23 -11.35
N TYR A 146 4.35 -4.85 -11.16
CA TYR A 146 5.12 -4.00 -12.06
C TYR A 146 6.28 -4.79 -12.65
N ASP A 147 6.63 -4.50 -13.90
CA ASP A 147 7.84 -5.02 -14.52
C ASP A 147 8.97 -3.98 -14.57
N ALA A 148 10.12 -4.38 -15.10
CA ALA A 148 11.27 -3.49 -15.27
C ALA A 148 11.02 -2.29 -16.20
N GLN A 149 9.95 -2.29 -17.01
CA GLN A 149 9.55 -1.18 -17.87
C GLN A 149 8.53 -0.26 -17.19
N GLY A 150 8.07 -0.60 -15.99
CA GLY A 150 7.04 0.14 -15.26
C GLY A 150 5.61 -0.16 -15.74
N ARG A 151 5.40 -1.20 -16.55
CA ARG A 151 4.05 -1.66 -16.92
C ARG A 151 3.37 -2.26 -15.70
N ALA A 152 2.12 -1.88 -15.46
CA ALA A 152 1.34 -2.34 -14.32
C ALA A 152 0.33 -3.41 -14.75
N TYR A 153 0.17 -4.43 -13.91
CA TYR A 153 -0.75 -5.54 -14.11
C TYR A 153 -1.63 -5.68 -12.86
N ASP A 154 -2.94 -5.65 -13.05
CA ASP A 154 -3.93 -5.92 -12.00
C ASP A 154 -4.18 -7.44 -11.87
N PRO A 155 -4.74 -7.91 -10.74
CA PRO A 155 -5.11 -9.32 -10.58
C PRO A 155 -6.04 -9.81 -11.68
N SER A 156 -5.80 -11.04 -12.17
CA SER A 156 -6.61 -11.67 -13.21
C SER A 156 -7.94 -12.14 -12.64
N THR A 157 -9.03 -11.50 -13.04
CA THR A 157 -10.40 -11.91 -12.65
C THR A 157 -10.73 -13.34 -13.09
N ALA A 158 -10.26 -13.76 -14.27
CA ALA A 158 -10.46 -15.11 -14.77
C ALA A 158 -9.64 -16.14 -13.97
N GLY A 159 -8.37 -15.84 -13.71
CA GLY A 159 -7.48 -16.70 -12.94
C GLY A 159 -7.91 -16.84 -11.48
N THR A 160 -8.30 -15.74 -10.83
CA THR A 160 -8.83 -15.75 -9.46
C THR A 160 -10.07 -16.63 -9.37
N ARG A 161 -11.05 -16.45 -10.27
CA ARG A 161 -12.26 -17.27 -10.26
C ARG A 161 -11.96 -18.76 -10.47
N ALA A 162 -11.03 -19.10 -11.36
CA ALA A 162 -10.64 -20.48 -11.62
C ALA A 162 -9.98 -21.14 -10.39
N LEU A 163 -9.13 -20.38 -9.69
CA LEU A 163 -8.51 -20.82 -8.44
C LEU A 163 -9.58 -21.02 -7.36
N GLU A 164 -10.48 -20.05 -7.16
CA GLU A 164 -11.55 -20.12 -6.15
C GLU A 164 -12.48 -21.32 -6.35
N LEU A 165 -12.79 -21.68 -7.60
CA LEU A 165 -13.62 -22.85 -7.91
C LEU A 165 -12.94 -24.19 -7.58
N THR A 166 -11.61 -24.21 -7.44
CA THR A 166 -10.83 -25.45 -7.30
C THR A 166 -10.28 -25.60 -5.89
N GLU A 167 -9.70 -24.53 -5.36
CA GLU A 167 -9.01 -24.50 -4.06
C GLU A 167 -9.87 -23.79 -2.98
N GLY A 168 -10.99 -23.18 -3.37
CA GLY A 168 -11.89 -22.44 -2.49
C GLY A 168 -11.56 -20.95 -2.43
N THR A 169 -12.46 -20.15 -1.84
CA THR A 169 -12.20 -18.72 -1.63
C THR A 169 -11.14 -18.53 -0.54
N GLY A 170 -9.99 -17.96 -0.92
CA GLY A 170 -8.94 -17.59 0.02
C GLY A 170 -9.36 -16.48 0.99
N MET A 171 -8.55 -16.21 2.02
CA MET A 171 -8.85 -15.14 2.97
C MET A 171 -8.59 -13.76 2.34
N PRO A 172 -9.54 -12.82 2.37
CA PRO A 172 -9.33 -11.48 1.85
C PRO A 172 -8.34 -10.69 2.71
N PHE A 173 -7.67 -9.69 2.12
CA PHE A 173 -6.77 -8.78 2.86
C PHE A 173 -7.43 -7.98 3.98
N THR A 174 -8.76 -7.95 4.04
CA THR A 174 -9.55 -7.30 5.09
C THR A 174 -9.95 -8.26 6.22
N THR A 175 -9.42 -9.48 6.23
CA THR A 175 -9.72 -10.46 7.29
C THR A 175 -9.18 -9.93 8.62
N PRO A 176 -10.02 -9.84 9.67
CA PRO A 176 -9.56 -9.38 10.98
C PRO A 176 -8.53 -10.33 11.60
N LEU A 177 -7.53 -9.76 12.27
CA LEU A 177 -6.44 -10.47 12.93
C LEU A 177 -6.24 -10.00 14.36
N ARG A 178 -5.97 -10.92 15.29
CA ARG A 178 -5.50 -10.61 16.64
C ARG A 178 -3.96 -10.58 16.71
N PRO A 179 -3.38 -9.98 17.76
CA PRO A 179 -1.96 -10.07 18.04
C PRO A 179 -1.42 -11.51 17.95
N GLY A 180 -0.32 -11.68 17.21
CA GLY A 180 0.32 -12.97 16.95
C GLY A 180 -0.33 -13.81 15.84
N GLU A 181 -1.55 -13.49 15.40
CA GLU A 181 -2.21 -14.22 14.31
C GLU A 181 -1.62 -13.87 12.94
N SER A 182 -1.78 -14.81 12.01
CA SER A 182 -1.48 -14.59 10.60
C SER A 182 -2.40 -15.42 9.70
N TYR A 183 -2.65 -14.95 8.49
CA TYR A 183 -3.32 -15.69 7.43
C TYR A 183 -2.59 -15.54 6.10
N THR A 184 -2.98 -16.35 5.12
CA THR A 184 -2.49 -16.26 3.75
C THR A 184 -3.61 -15.86 2.80
N THR A 185 -3.26 -15.01 1.84
CA THR A 185 -4.11 -14.59 0.72
C THR A 185 -3.43 -14.97 -0.58
N GLU A 186 -4.16 -15.61 -1.48
CA GLU A 186 -3.65 -15.94 -2.80
C GLU A 186 -4.11 -14.92 -3.83
N LEU A 187 -3.16 -14.43 -4.62
CA LEU A 187 -3.39 -13.48 -5.69
C LEU A 187 -3.00 -14.10 -7.02
N VAL A 188 -3.87 -14.01 -8.02
CA VAL A 188 -3.59 -14.53 -9.35
C VAL A 188 -3.37 -13.37 -10.32
N PHE A 189 -2.25 -13.39 -11.03
CA PHE A 189 -1.95 -12.45 -12.11
C PHE A 189 -1.71 -13.22 -13.41
N ASP A 190 -2.19 -12.71 -14.54
CA ASP A 190 -1.83 -13.22 -15.87
C ASP A 190 -0.78 -12.27 -16.45
N LEU A 191 0.47 -12.73 -16.47
CA LEU A 191 1.63 -11.91 -16.86
C LEU A 191 2.19 -12.40 -18.19
N PRO A 192 2.65 -11.51 -19.08
CA PRO A 192 3.21 -11.93 -20.36
C PRO A 192 4.47 -12.79 -20.17
N THR A 193 4.73 -13.69 -21.11
CA THR A 193 5.85 -14.66 -21.00
C THR A 193 7.23 -14.02 -21.03
N ASP A 194 7.35 -12.81 -21.57
CA ASP A 194 8.59 -12.04 -21.67
C ASP A 194 8.76 -11.04 -20.51
N ILE A 195 7.95 -11.15 -19.45
CA ILE A 195 8.03 -10.24 -18.30
C ILE A 195 9.42 -10.31 -17.64
N ARG A 196 10.00 -9.14 -17.35
CA ARG A 196 11.31 -9.01 -16.71
C ARG A 196 11.18 -8.32 -15.36
N GLU A 197 11.87 -8.88 -14.37
CA GLU A 197 11.86 -8.42 -12.97
C GLU A 197 10.45 -8.10 -12.45
N PRO A 198 9.51 -9.06 -12.49
CA PRO A 198 8.19 -8.82 -11.92
C PRO A 198 8.28 -8.55 -10.41
N ARG A 199 7.68 -7.45 -9.98
CA ARG A 199 7.63 -6.99 -8.58
C ARG A 199 6.19 -6.75 -8.16
N LEU A 200 5.78 -7.32 -7.03
CA LEU A 200 4.47 -7.05 -6.44
C LEU A 200 4.53 -5.79 -5.58
N LEU A 201 3.69 -4.81 -5.90
CA LEU A 201 3.40 -3.69 -5.04
C LEU A 201 2.10 -3.95 -4.29
N ILE A 202 2.16 -3.91 -2.97
CA ILE A 202 1.00 -3.81 -2.07
C ILE A 202 1.04 -2.39 -1.48
N HIS A 203 -0.05 -1.64 -1.57
CA HIS A 203 -0.16 -0.29 -0.99
C HIS A 203 -1.57 -0.01 -0.48
N GLU A 204 -1.73 1.07 0.28
CA GLU A 204 -3.05 1.46 0.81
C GLU A 204 -3.98 1.98 -0.28
N GLY A 205 -5.27 1.65 -0.18
CA GLY A 205 -6.30 2.07 -1.14
C GLY A 205 -6.98 3.41 -0.81
N ASP A 206 -6.73 4.02 0.35
CA ASP A 206 -7.39 5.26 0.74
C ASP A 206 -6.82 6.46 -0.04
N PRO A 207 -7.65 7.23 -0.78
CA PRO A 207 -7.17 8.39 -1.53
C PRO A 207 -6.52 9.47 -0.66
N VAL A 208 -6.92 9.63 0.62
CA VAL A 208 -6.35 10.67 1.50
C VAL A 208 -4.85 10.51 1.72
N THR A 209 -4.36 9.26 1.63
CA THR A 209 -2.95 8.92 1.83
C THR A 209 -2.02 9.54 0.80
N HIS A 210 -2.53 9.97 -0.35
CA HIS A 210 -1.75 10.71 -1.37
C HIS A 210 -1.35 12.11 -0.89
N LEU A 211 -2.06 12.66 0.10
CA LEU A 211 -1.82 13.98 0.67
C LEU A 211 -1.04 13.91 1.98
N ILE A 212 -0.75 12.73 2.52
CA ILE A 212 0.00 12.59 3.77
C ILE A 212 1.49 12.74 3.46
N ILE A 213 2.19 13.68 4.10
CA ILE A 213 3.63 13.87 3.93
C ILE A 213 4.39 12.59 4.34
N GLY A 214 5.26 12.10 3.45
CA GLY A 214 6.10 10.92 3.71
C GLY A 214 5.38 9.58 3.57
N HIS A 215 4.15 9.57 3.06
CA HIS A 215 3.44 8.33 2.78
C HIS A 215 3.82 7.75 1.41
N GLU A 216 3.82 6.43 1.26
CA GLU A 216 4.24 5.77 0.02
C GLU A 216 3.31 6.00 -1.19
N ASN A 217 2.09 6.46 -0.92
CA ASN A 217 1.12 6.85 -1.93
C ASN A 217 1.28 8.30 -2.40
N SER A 218 2.08 9.11 -1.70
CA SER A 218 2.29 10.50 -2.08
C SER A 218 2.91 10.60 -3.47
N LEU A 219 2.56 11.66 -4.19
CA LEU A 219 3.05 11.90 -5.53
C LEU A 219 4.59 11.90 -5.54
N LEU A 220 5.20 11.16 -6.48
CA LEU A 220 6.65 10.98 -6.64
C LEU A 220 7.38 10.24 -5.50
N HIS A 221 6.67 9.77 -4.47
CA HIS A 221 7.29 8.97 -3.43
C HIS A 221 7.72 7.60 -3.99
N LYS A 222 8.94 7.20 -3.68
CA LYS A 222 9.49 5.89 -4.05
C LYS A 222 8.83 4.81 -3.21
N ARG A 223 8.63 3.63 -3.81
CA ARG A 223 7.78 2.59 -3.24
C ARG A 223 8.58 1.39 -2.77
N THR A 224 8.00 0.67 -1.82
CA THR A 224 8.52 -0.63 -1.39
C THR A 224 7.71 -1.74 -2.06
N SER A 225 8.38 -2.61 -2.82
CA SER A 225 7.78 -3.72 -3.58
C SER A 225 8.46 -5.04 -3.22
N PHE A 226 7.82 -6.16 -3.54
CA PHE A 226 8.36 -7.50 -3.33
C PHE A 226 8.81 -8.12 -4.64
N GLN A 227 9.96 -8.78 -4.65
CA GLN A 227 10.44 -9.53 -5.80
C GLN A 227 9.62 -10.81 -6.01
N LEU A 228 9.13 -11.04 -7.23
CA LEU A 228 8.36 -12.25 -7.56
C LEU A 228 9.19 -13.38 -8.14
N THR A 229 10.46 -13.16 -8.45
CA THR A 229 11.38 -14.23 -8.86
C THR A 229 12.29 -14.55 -7.67
N ALA A 230 12.56 -15.83 -7.42
CA ALA A 230 13.50 -16.20 -6.38
C ALA A 230 14.90 -15.63 -6.68
N PRO A 231 15.67 -15.19 -5.68
CA PRO A 231 17.08 -14.90 -5.89
C PRO A 231 17.80 -16.19 -6.31
N ALA A 232 18.84 -16.08 -7.15
CA ALA A 232 19.52 -17.21 -7.81
C ALA A 232 19.99 -18.34 -6.85
N SER A 233 20.14 -18.06 -5.56
CA SER A 233 20.53 -19.03 -4.53
C SER A 233 19.46 -20.05 -4.16
N GLU A 234 18.18 -19.78 -4.40
CA GLU A 234 17.06 -20.68 -4.06
C GLU A 234 16.76 -21.66 -5.20
N ALA A 235 16.95 -21.22 -6.45
CA ALA A 235 16.83 -22.06 -7.65
C ALA A 235 17.87 -23.21 -7.69
N ALA A 236 19.02 -23.03 -7.03
CA ALA A 236 20.06 -24.07 -6.93
C ALA A 236 19.72 -25.18 -5.91
N ARG A 237 18.87 -24.91 -4.91
CA ARG A 237 18.50 -25.90 -3.87
C ARG A 237 17.23 -26.69 -4.21
N ALA A 238 16.44 -26.26 -5.17
CA ALA A 238 15.27 -27.00 -5.65
C ALA A 238 15.61 -28.11 -6.67
N ASN A 239 16.89 -28.20 -7.08
CA ASN A 239 17.39 -29.18 -8.05
C ASN A 239 18.34 -30.23 -7.43
N ASP A 240 18.48 -30.22 -6.09
CA ASP A 240 19.18 -31.26 -5.31
C ASP A 240 18.17 -32.06 -4.48
#